data_AF-A0A7K2M170-F1
#
_entry.id   AF-A0A7K2M170-F1
#
_cell.length_a   1.000
_cell.length_b   1.000
_cell.length_c   1.000
_cell.angle_alpha   90.00
_cell.angle_beta   90.00
_cell.angle_gamma   90.00
#
_symmetry.space_group_name_H-M   'P 1'
#
loop_
_entity.id
_entity.type
_entity.pdbx_description
1 polymer ?
#
loop_
_entity_poly.entity_id
_entity_poly.type
_entity_poly.pdbx_seq_one_letter_code
_entity_poly.pdbx_strand_id
1 'polypeptide(L)' 'MPPVKKRARSYDPGKIRVAVLAQFGHVREAVRGLGGEQLALPTRLGDWTVRDLLAHLTMAVESVSLAAERPAP' A
#
# COMPACT_ATOMS: atom_id res chain seq x y z
N MET A 1 4.24 37.65 -19.16
CA MET A 1 5.05 36.48 -18.74
C MET A 1 4.81 35.35 -19.73
N PRO A 2 5.84 34.66 -20.23
CA PRO A 2 5.61 33.49 -21.08
C PRO A 2 5.00 32.35 -20.23
N PRO A 3 4.08 31.55 -20.78
CA PRO A 3 3.42 30.49 -20.03
C PRO A 3 4.45 29.43 -19.62
N VAL A 4 4.49 29.10 -18.31
CA VAL A 4 5.34 28.01 -17.80
C VAL A 4 4.80 26.70 -18.37
N LYS A 5 5.57 26.09 -19.27
CA LYS A 5 5.28 24.74 -19.79
C LYS A 5 5.31 23.75 -18.62
N LYS A 6 4.14 23.25 -18.19
CA LYS A 6 4.07 22.21 -17.16
C LYS A 6 4.73 20.95 -17.70
N ARG A 7 5.88 20.57 -17.13
CA ARG A 7 6.60 19.36 -17.47
C ARG A 7 5.76 18.16 -17.02
N ALA A 8 5.44 17.24 -17.93
CA ALA A 8 4.74 16.01 -17.58
C ALA A 8 5.57 15.26 -16.52
N ARG A 9 4.92 14.82 -15.45
CA ARG A 9 5.56 14.06 -14.40
C ARG A 9 5.86 12.66 -14.97
N SER A 10 7.14 12.35 -15.16
CA SER A 10 7.58 11.02 -15.57
C SER A 10 7.69 10.13 -14.34
N TYR A 11 7.16 8.92 -14.44
CA TYR A 11 7.21 7.90 -13.41
C TYR A 11 8.07 6.75 -13.93
N ASP A 12 9.10 6.40 -13.16
CA ASP A 12 9.93 5.21 -13.42
C ASP A 12 9.24 4.00 -12.78
N PRO A 13 8.70 3.05 -13.56
CA PRO A 13 7.97 1.91 -13.00
C PRO A 13 8.86 1.01 -12.13
N GLY A 14 10.15 0.93 -12.43
CA GLY A 14 11.12 0.16 -11.65
C GLY A 14 11.32 0.78 -10.26
N LYS A 15 11.50 2.10 -10.20
CA LYS A 15 11.61 2.82 -8.91
C LYS A 15 10.33 2.73 -8.09
N ILE A 16 9.17 2.84 -8.72
CA ILE A 16 7.88 2.69 -8.03
C ILE A 16 7.76 1.28 -7.45
N ARG A 17 8.06 0.24 -8.24
CA ARG A 17 7.99 -1.15 -7.77
C ARG A 17 8.90 -1.37 -6.55
N VAL A 18 10.15 -0.90 -6.60
CA VAL A 18 11.09 -1.00 -5.49
C VAL A 18 10.55 -0.28 -4.24
N ALA A 19 10.06 0.94 -4.39
CA ALA A 19 9.51 1.71 -3.27
C ALA A 19 8.30 1.04 -2.63
N VAL A 20 7.36 0.53 -3.44
CA VAL A 20 6.16 -0.18 -2.96
C VAL A 20 6.55 -1.46 -2.21
N LEU A 21 7.47 -2.26 -2.76
CA LEU A 21 7.94 -3.47 -2.09
C LEU A 21 8.63 -3.17 -0.77
N ALA A 22 9.45 -2.11 -0.71
CA ALA A 22 10.10 -1.68 0.54
C ALA A 22 9.07 -1.23 1.59
N GLN A 23 8.05 -0.46 1.19
CA GLN A 23 6.97 -0.05 2.09
C GLN A 23 6.22 -1.24 2.68
N PHE A 24 5.85 -2.23 1.85
CA PHE A 24 5.23 -3.46 2.34
C PHE A 24 6.16 -4.28 3.24
N GLY A 25 7.46 -4.31 2.94
CA GLY A 25 8.47 -4.89 3.81
C GLY A 25 8.45 -4.27 5.20
N HIS A 26 8.44 -2.94 5.29
CA HIS A 26 8.38 -2.23 6.57
C HIS A 26 7.10 -2.53 7.35
N VAL A 27 5.95 -2.56 6.68
CA VAL A 27 4.67 -2.93 7.32
C VAL A 27 4.74 -4.35 7.85
N ARG A 28 5.23 -5.31 7.06
CA ARG A 28 5.34 -6.71 7.48
C ARG A 28 6.22 -6.88 8.71
N GLU A 29 7.39 -6.23 8.74
CA GLU A 29 8.28 -6.32 9.90
C GLU A 29 7.67 -5.65 11.14
N ALA A 30 6.96 -4.53 11.00
CA ALA A 30 6.25 -3.90 12.12
C ALA A 30 5.15 -4.81 12.69
N VAL A 31 4.36 -5.45 11.83
CA VAL A 31 3.23 -6.30 12.22
C VAL A 31 3.68 -7.58 12.92
N ARG A 32 4.87 -8.12 12.59
CA ARG A 32 5.43 -9.31 13.25
C ARG A 32 5.62 -9.14 14.75
N GLY A 33 5.82 -7.92 15.23
CA GLY A 33 5.97 -7.62 16.66
C GLY A 33 4.66 -7.34 17.39
N LEU A 34 3.51 -7.34 16.72
CA LEU A 34 2.24 -6.98 17.34
C LEU A 34 1.59 -8.18 18.05
N GLY A 35 1.23 -7.99 19.32
CA GLY A 35 0.40 -8.92 20.08
C GLY A 35 -1.09 -8.69 19.87
N GLY A 36 -1.91 -9.58 20.46
CA GLY A 36 -3.36 -9.54 20.32
C GLY A 36 -4.00 -8.23 20.80
N GLU A 37 -3.50 -7.67 21.89
CA GLU A 37 -3.98 -6.38 22.43
C GLU A 37 -3.67 -5.22 21.49
N GLN A 38 -2.46 -5.17 20.92
CA GLN A 38 -2.09 -4.13 19.96
C GLN A 38 -2.91 -4.26 18.66
N LEU A 39 -3.21 -5.48 18.23
CA LEU A 39 -4.06 -5.72 17.08
C LEU A 39 -5.51 -5.29 17.29
N ALA A 40 -5.98 -5.21 18.54
CA ALA A 40 -7.32 -4.75 18.90
C ALA A 40 -7.43 -3.21 19.07
N LEU A 41 -6.31 -2.48 18.99
CA LEU A 41 -6.32 -1.02 19.11
C LEU A 41 -7.09 -0.37 17.95
N PRO A 42 -7.77 0.76 18.20
CA PRO A 42 -8.49 1.49 17.16
C PRO A 42 -7.53 2.17 16.18
N THR A 43 -8.00 2.39 14.96
CA THR A 43 -7.32 3.20 13.94
C THR A 43 -8.01 4.55 13.79
N ARG A 44 -7.59 5.35 12.79
CA ARG A 44 -8.29 6.58 12.39
C ARG A 44 -9.35 6.33 11.31
N LEU A 45 -9.67 5.07 11.03
CA LEU A 45 -10.61 4.64 9.98
C LEU A 45 -11.93 4.17 10.59
N GLY A 46 -12.57 5.05 11.37
CA GLY A 46 -13.81 4.71 12.08
C GLY A 46 -13.60 3.55 13.07
N ASP A 47 -14.50 2.57 13.03
CA ASP A 47 -14.51 1.44 13.98
C ASP A 47 -13.45 0.37 13.70
N TRP A 48 -12.57 0.58 12.72
CA TRP A 48 -11.56 -0.39 12.35
C TRP A 48 -10.47 -0.51 13.39
N THR A 49 -10.20 -1.75 13.79
CA THR A 49 -9.01 -2.10 14.56
C THR A 49 -7.78 -2.18 13.66
N VAL A 50 -6.58 -2.24 14.28
CA VAL A 50 -5.34 -2.53 13.56
C VAL A 50 -5.45 -3.85 12.79
N ARG A 51 -6.09 -4.87 13.36
CA ARG A 51 -6.34 -6.16 12.68
C ARG A 51 -7.16 -5.98 11.39
N ASP A 52 -8.23 -5.19 11.43
CA ASP A 52 -9.10 -4.97 10.26
C ASP A 52 -8.35 -4.24 9.15
N LEU A 53 -7.56 -3.22 9.51
CA LEU A 53 -6.71 -2.51 8.57
C LEU A 53 -5.69 -3.44 7.91
N LEU A 54 -5.05 -4.32 8.68
CA LEU A 54 -4.08 -5.28 8.15
C LEU A 54 -4.73 -6.30 7.22
N ALA A 55 -5.91 -6.82 7.58
CA ALA A 55 -6.67 -7.72 6.72
C ALA A 55 -6.99 -7.04 5.37
N HIS A 56 -7.51 -5.80 5.41
CA HIS A 56 -7.78 -5.03 4.20
C HIS A 56 -6.54 -4.79 3.35
N LEU A 57 -5.41 -4.46 3.98
CA LEU A 57 -4.14 -4.24 3.28
C LEU A 57 -3.68 -5.51 2.54
N THR A 58 -3.79 -6.68 3.17
CA THR A 58 -3.45 -7.95 2.50
C THR A 58 -4.35 -8.26 1.31
N MET A 59 -5.66 -8.03 1.44
CA MET A 59 -6.63 -8.23 0.36
C MET A 59 -6.36 -7.29 -0.83
N ALA A 60 -6.01 -6.03 -0.56
CA ALA A 60 -5.69 -5.06 -1.61
C ALA A 60 -4.45 -5.46 -2.42
N VAL A 61 -3.40 -5.96 -1.76
CA VAL A 61 -2.17 -6.41 -2.44
C VAL A 61 -2.41 -7.64 -3.30
N GLU A 62 -3.17 -8.60 -2.79
CA GLU A 62 -3.53 -9.81 -3.53
C GLU A 62 -4.34 -9.44 -4.78
N SER A 63 -5.33 -8.54 -4.63
CA SER A 63 -6.14 -8.03 -5.75
C SER A 63 -5.29 -7.40 -6.86
N VAL A 64 -4.28 -6.60 -6.52
CA VAL A 64 -3.37 -6.00 -7.51
C VAL A 64 -2.57 -7.07 -8.26
N SER A 65 -2.10 -8.09 -7.55
CA SER A 65 -1.34 -9.19 -8.15
C SER A 65 -2.23 -9.98 -9.12
N LEU A 66 -3.43 -10.33 -8.69
CA LEU A 66 -4.43 -11.02 -9.52
C LEU A 66 -4.86 -10.19 -10.73
N ALA A 67 -4.99 -8.87 -10.58
CA ALA A 67 -5.36 -7.98 -11.68
C ALA A 67 -4.24 -7.87 -12.72
N ALA A 68 -2.97 -7.86 -12.29
CA ALA A 68 -1.82 -7.80 -13.19
C ALA A 68 -1.66 -9.06 -14.06
N GLU A 69 -2.18 -10.20 -13.60
CA GLU A 69 -2.18 -11.46 -14.36
C GLU A 69 -3.32 -11.55 -15.39
N ARG A 70 -4.30 -10.65 -15.33
CA ARG A 70 -5.41 -10.64 -16.29
C ARG A 70 -4.97 -10.03 -17.63
N PRO A 71 -5.53 -10.51 -18.76
CA PRO A 71 -5.32 -9.86 -20.04
C PRO A 71 -5.84 -8.41 -19.99
N ALA A 72 -5.17 -7.52 -20.73
CA ALA A 72 -5.64 -6.16 -20.90
C ALA A 72 -7.04 -6.17 -21.54
N PRO A 73 -7.96 -5.28 -21.08
CA PRO A 73 -9.28 -5.15 -21.67
C PRO A 73 -9.24 -4.68 -23.12
#